data_AF-A0A6L3VBL7-F1
#
_entry.id   AF-A0A6L3VBL7-F1
#
_cell.length_a   1.000
_cell.length_b   1.000
_cell.length_c   1.000
_cell.angle_alpha   90.00
_cell.angle_beta   90.00
_cell.angle_gamma   90.00
#
_symmetry.space_group_name_H-M   'P 1'
#
loop_
_entity.id
_entity.type
_entity.pdbx_description
1 polymer ?
#
loop_
_entity_poly.entity_id
_entity_poly.type
_entity_poly.pdbx_seq_one_letter_code
_entity_poly.pdbx_strand_id
1 'polypeptide(L)'
;MGYSEIAAMLLVYSGLMTFFLVPFQNRVNSKDYQQNQGFFKEIFKGNLFNLVFHKKAILALILLGFTLLSIWLGYSGIEEHYNSHSGYPPISTNLKALYSICGVLVYTVVLLLFLGYVRTLKIVKSARQ
;
A
#
# COMPACT_ATOMS: atom_id res chain seq x y z
N MET A 1 -15.82 -7.66 13.69
CA MET A 1 -15.89 -7.16 12.30
C MET A 1 -16.31 -8.30 11.39
N GLY A 2 -17.30 -8.06 10.55
CA GLY A 2 -17.70 -8.97 9.49
C GLY A 2 -16.73 -8.93 8.30
N TYR A 3 -16.75 -9.96 7.46
CA TYR A 3 -15.93 -10.03 6.25
C TYR A 3 -16.19 -8.86 5.28
N SER A 4 -17.43 -8.38 5.21
CA SER A 4 -17.82 -7.25 4.36
C SER A 4 -17.15 -5.93 4.77
N GLU A 5 -17.00 -5.67 6.07
CA GLU A 5 -16.36 -4.46 6.61
C GLU A 5 -14.87 -4.44 6.30
N ILE A 6 -14.22 -5.60 6.45
CA ILE A 6 -12.80 -5.78 6.12
C ILE A 6 -12.59 -5.58 4.62
N ALA A 7 -13.45 -6.15 3.79
CA ALA A 7 -13.38 -5.97 2.33
C ALA A 7 -13.55 -4.50 1.92
N ALA A 8 -14.52 -3.79 2.52
CA ALA A 8 -14.74 -2.38 2.26
C ALA A 8 -13.54 -1.52 2.68
N MET A 9 -12.99 -1.77 3.87
CA MET A 9 -11.77 -1.10 4.36
C MET A 9 -10.57 -1.31 3.41
N LEU A 10 -10.34 -2.56 2.97
CA LEU A 10 -9.27 -2.88 2.03
C LEU A 10 -9.47 -2.19 0.67
N LEU A 11 -10.71 -2.13 0.19
CA LEU A 11 -11.04 -1.46 -1.08
C LEU A 11 -10.74 0.04 -0.99
N VAL A 12 -11.22 0.70 0.07
CA VAL A 12 -10.98 2.14 0.28
C VAL A 12 -9.49 2.43 0.44
N TYR A 13 -8.80 1.63 1.27
CA TYR A 13 -7.36 1.75 1.47
C TYR A 13 -6.59 1.61 0.15
N SER A 14 -6.89 0.58 -0.63
CA SER A 14 -6.22 0.34 -1.92
C SER A 14 -6.53 1.40 -2.97
N GLY A 15 -7.75 1.92 -3.00
CA GLY A 15 -8.14 3.03 -3.88
C GLY A 15 -7.34 4.29 -3.58
N LEU A 16 -7.28 4.69 -2.30
CA LEU A 16 -6.51 5.85 -1.87
C LEU A 16 -5.00 5.66 -2.07
N MET A 17 -4.47 4.48 -1.74
CA MET A 17 -3.06 4.18 -1.98
C MET A 17 -2.71 4.28 -3.46
N THR A 18 -3.52 3.69 -4.33
CA THR A 18 -3.32 3.76 -5.77
C THR A 18 -3.37 5.20 -6.26
N PHE A 19 -4.34 5.99 -5.77
CA PHE A 19 -4.48 7.40 -6.12
C PHE A 19 -3.25 8.25 -5.73
N PHE A 20 -2.68 8.01 -4.55
CA PHE A 20 -1.48 8.74 -4.10
C PHE A 20 -0.19 8.24 -4.76
N LEU A 21 -0.06 6.93 -4.99
CA LEU A 21 1.12 6.32 -5.58
C LEU A 21 1.23 6.55 -7.08
N VAL A 22 0.13 6.65 -7.82
CA VAL A 22 0.17 6.86 -9.27
C VAL A 22 0.32 8.36 -9.58
N PRO A 23 1.47 8.82 -10.12
CA PRO A 23 1.61 10.20 -10.53
C PRO A 23 0.71 10.50 -11.74
N PHE A 24 -0.14 11.53 -11.62
CA PHE A 24 -1.06 12.00 -12.67
C PHE A 24 -0.36 12.66 -13.87
N GLN A 25 0.92 13.02 -13.73
CA GLN A 25 1.64 13.77 -14.76
C GLN A 25 2.24 12.80 -15.79
N ASN A 26 1.41 12.44 -16.77
CA ASN A 26 1.73 11.66 -17.96
C ASN A 26 2.68 12.43 -18.90
N ARG A 27 3.94 12.59 -18.53
CA ARG A 27 5.01 12.76 -19.52
C ARG A 27 6.13 11.78 -19.20
N VAL A 28 5.82 10.50 -19.33
CA VAL A 28 6.87 9.56 -19.72
C VAL A 28 7.21 9.99 -21.14
N ASN A 29 8.30 10.73 -21.31
CA ASN A 29 8.84 11.03 -22.62
C ASN A 29 9.16 9.67 -23.26
N SER A 30 8.24 9.19 -24.09
CA SER A 30 8.35 7.97 -24.88
C SER A 30 9.58 7.97 -25.79
N LYS A 31 10.20 9.16 -25.99
CA LYS A 31 11.45 9.34 -26.73
C LYS A 31 12.67 8.73 -26.02
N ASP A 32 12.75 8.69 -24.69
CA ASP A 32 13.89 8.07 -23.98
C ASP A 32 13.81 6.52 -24.00
N TYR A 33 12.60 5.96 -24.04
CA TYR A 33 12.39 4.50 -24.08
C TYR A 33 12.50 3.91 -25.49
N GLN A 34 12.31 4.70 -26.55
CA GLN A 34 12.53 4.23 -27.93
C GLN A 34 14.00 3.99 -28.24
N GLN A 35 14.92 4.67 -27.54
CA GLN A 35 16.37 4.54 -27.79
C GLN A 35 17.01 3.38 -27.00
N ASN A 36 16.41 2.97 -25.88
CA ASN A 36 16.82 1.79 -25.12
C ASN A 36 15.77 0.69 -25.27
N GLN A 37 16.08 -0.35 -26.05
CA GLN A 37 15.40 -1.66 -26.01
C GLN A 37 15.66 -2.36 -24.66
N GLY A 38 15.42 -1.65 -23.55
CA GLY A 38 15.74 -2.08 -22.21
C GLY A 38 14.86 -3.25 -21.80
N PHE A 39 15.52 -4.31 -21.32
CA PHE A 39 14.92 -5.46 -20.66
C PHE A 39 13.76 -5.03 -19.75
N PHE A 40 12.63 -5.75 -19.76
CA PHE A 40 11.44 -5.49 -18.90
C PHE A 40 11.79 -5.12 -17.44
N LYS A 41 12.86 -5.73 -16.91
CA LYS A 41 13.40 -5.48 -15.57
C LYS A 41 13.81 -4.02 -15.34
N GLU A 42 14.43 -3.36 -16.31
CA GLU A 42 14.88 -1.97 -16.18
C GLU A 42 13.69 -1.01 -16.18
N ILE A 43 12.73 -1.23 -17.09
CA ILE A 43 11.48 -0.47 -17.17
C ILE A 43 10.68 -0.65 -15.86
N PHE A 44 10.60 -1.87 -15.35
CA PHE A 44 9.92 -2.17 -14.08
C PHE A 44 10.59 -1.46 -12.90
N LYS A 45 11.93 -1.53 -12.79
CA LYS A 45 12.68 -0.87 -11.72
C LYS A 45 12.51 0.65 -11.77
N GLY A 46 12.59 1.26 -12.96
CA GLY A 46 12.36 2.69 -13.15
C GLY A 46 10.94 3.11 -12.77
N ASN A 47 9.94 2.32 -13.15
CA ASN A 47 8.55 2.56 -12.75
C ASN A 47 8.34 2.46 -11.24
N LEU A 48 8.95 1.48 -10.60
CA LEU A 48 8.86 1.31 -9.15
C LEU A 48 9.45 2.52 -8.42
N PHE A 49 10.61 3.00 -8.88
CA PHE A 49 11.24 4.20 -8.34
C PHE A 49 10.33 5.42 -8.49
N ASN A 50 9.74 5.61 -9.68
CA ASN A 50 8.82 6.71 -9.95
C ASN A 50 7.49 6.63 -9.19
N LEU A 51 7.10 5.45 -8.70
CA LEU A 51 5.92 5.26 -7.83
C LEU A 51 6.21 5.61 -6.36
N VAL A 52 7.47 5.55 -5.92
CA VAL A 52 7.86 5.80 -4.52
C VAL A 52 8.45 7.18 -4.32
N PHE A 53 9.23 7.66 -5.29
CA PHE A 53 10.02 8.88 -5.18
C PHE A 53 9.35 10.07 -5.90
N HIS A 54 8.08 10.33 -5.61
CA HIS A 54 7.38 11.54 -6.06
C HIS A 54 6.69 12.25 -4.90
N LYS A 55 6.44 13.55 -5.06
CA LYS A 55 5.87 14.40 -4.00
C LYS A 55 4.53 13.90 -3.44
N LYS A 56 3.74 13.14 -4.20
CA LYS A 56 2.45 12.60 -3.74
C LYS A 56 2.61 11.28 -2.97
N ALA A 57 3.73 10.57 -3.11
CA ALA A 57 4.01 9.36 -2.33
C ALA A 57 4.08 9.64 -0.83
N ILE A 58 4.35 10.89 -0.42
CA ILE A 58 4.29 11.26 1.00
C ILE A 58 2.89 11.09 1.59
N LEU A 59 1.83 11.32 0.79
CA LEU A 59 0.45 11.10 1.23
C LEU A 59 0.15 9.61 1.40
N ALA A 60 0.72 8.76 0.52
CA ALA A 60 0.68 7.31 0.69
C ALA A 60 1.39 6.88 1.98
N LEU A 61 2.57 7.42 2.27
CA LEU A 61 3.31 7.12 3.51
C LEU A 61 2.53 7.56 4.76
N ILE A 62 1.94 8.75 4.73
CA ILE A 62 1.09 9.27 5.81
C ILE A 62 -0.13 8.35 6.01
N LEU A 63 -0.80 7.95 4.92
CA LEU A 63 -1.93 7.02 4.99
C LEU A 63 -1.53 5.68 5.59
N LEU A 64 -0.39 5.12 5.19
CA LEU A 64 0.12 3.89 5.77
C LEU A 64 0.39 4.07 7.27
N GLY A 65 1.12 5.11 7.66
CA GLY A 65 1.41 5.41 9.06
C GLY A 65 0.15 5.59 9.92
N PHE A 66 -0.83 6.34 9.41
CA PHE A 66 -2.13 6.51 10.06
C PHE A 66 -2.87 5.19 10.21
N THR A 67 -2.82 4.32 9.20
CA THR A 67 -3.47 3.00 9.23
C THR A 67 -2.81 2.11 10.29
N LEU A 68 -1.47 2.07 10.35
CA LEU A 68 -0.74 1.28 11.34
C LEU A 68 -0.99 1.78 12.77
N LEU A 69 -0.99 3.09 12.97
CA LEU A 69 -1.30 3.71 14.26
C LEU A 69 -2.73 3.40 14.68
N SER A 70 -3.69 3.47 13.75
CA SER A 70 -5.10 3.16 14.01
C SER A 70 -5.30 1.70 14.42
N ILE A 71 -4.58 0.77 13.80
CA ILE A 71 -4.59 -0.65 14.20
C ILE A 71 -4.06 -0.80 15.63
N TRP A 72 -2.91 -0.19 15.92
CA TRP A 72 -2.31 -0.27 17.26
C TRP A 72 -3.25 0.27 18.33
N LEU A 73 -3.73 1.50 18.16
CA LEU A 73 -4.65 2.16 19.10
C LEU A 73 -5.96 1.39 19.25
N GLY A 74 -6.49 0.82 18.18
CA GLY A 74 -7.71 0.01 18.22
C GLY A 74 -7.56 -1.22 19.12
N TYR A 75 -6.45 -1.95 19.00
CA TYR A 75 -6.17 -3.10 19.87
C TYR A 75 -5.89 -2.67 21.32
N SER A 76 -5.09 -1.61 21.53
CA SER A 76 -4.83 -1.08 22.87
C SER A 76 -6.12 -0.65 23.59
N GLY A 77 -7.05 0.01 22.89
CA GLY A 77 -8.33 0.42 23.48
C GLY A 77 -9.23 -0.77 23.85
N ILE A 78 -9.24 -1.84 23.04
CA ILE A 78 -9.99 -3.07 23.37
C ILE A 78 -9.38 -3.74 24.61
N GLU A 79 -8.06 -3.82 24.69
CA GLU A 79 -7.35 -4.38 25.83
C GLU A 79 -7.60 -3.60 27.11
N GLU A 80 -7.48 -2.28 27.07
CA GLU A 80 -7.74 -1.39 28.19
C GLU A 80 -9.20 -1.53 28.68
N HIS A 81 -10.16 -1.52 27.75
CA HIS A 81 -11.56 -1.67 28.08
C HIS A 81 -11.86 -3.02 28.76
N TYR A 82 -11.35 -4.12 28.19
CA TYR A 82 -11.53 -5.46 28.76
C TYR A 82 -10.87 -5.59 30.14
N ASN A 83 -9.61 -5.16 30.26
CA ASN A 83 -8.87 -5.31 31.52
C ASN A 83 -9.44 -4.44 32.65
N SER A 84 -10.07 -3.32 32.32
CA SER A 84 -10.64 -2.41 33.32
C SER A 84 -12.08 -2.73 33.71
N HIS A 85 -12.87 -3.38 32.84
CA HIS A 85 -14.32 -3.52 33.04
C HIS A 85 -14.85 -4.96 33.02
N SER A 86 -14.05 -5.95 32.62
CA SER A 86 -14.56 -7.31 32.40
C SER A 86 -14.70 -8.14 33.69
N GLY A 87 -13.95 -7.80 34.74
CA GLY A 87 -13.86 -8.61 35.97
C GLY A 87 -13.10 -9.93 35.79
N TYR A 88 -12.54 -10.20 34.61
CA TYR A 88 -11.73 -11.38 34.30
C TYR A 88 -10.22 -11.07 34.41
N PRO A 89 -9.35 -12.11 34.41
CA PRO A 89 -7.91 -11.90 34.34
C PRO A 89 -7.50 -11.07 33.13
N PRO A 90 -6.43 -10.26 33.24
CA PRO A 90 -6.01 -9.37 32.18
C PRO A 90 -5.58 -10.15 30.93
N ILE A 91 -5.98 -9.65 29.76
CA ILE A 91 -5.56 -10.13 28.46
C ILE A 91 -4.51 -9.21 27.85
N SER A 92 -3.76 -9.73 26.88
CA SER A 92 -2.94 -8.91 25.98
C SER A 92 -3.30 -9.13 24.53
N THR A 93 -3.35 -8.05 23.77
CA THR A 93 -3.69 -8.02 22.35
C THR A 93 -2.50 -7.67 21.45
N ASN A 94 -1.33 -7.40 22.04
CA ASN A 94 -0.11 -6.96 21.34
C ASN A 94 0.27 -7.86 20.15
N LEU A 95 0.25 -9.18 20.32
CA LEU A 95 0.58 -10.11 19.22
C LEU A 95 -0.44 -10.00 18.08
N LYS A 96 -1.74 -9.87 18.38
CA LYS A 96 -2.79 -9.70 17.36
C LYS A 96 -2.63 -8.38 16.62
N ALA A 97 -2.26 -7.31 17.32
CA ALA A 97 -1.93 -6.03 16.73
C ALA A 97 -0.73 -6.14 15.78
N LEU A 98 0.36 -6.77 16.22
CA LEU A 98 1.56 -6.99 15.40
C LEU A 98 1.27 -7.83 14.15
N TYR A 99 0.52 -8.93 14.27
CA TYR A 99 0.12 -9.72 13.10
C TYR A 99 -0.70 -8.90 12.11
N SER A 100 -1.62 -8.06 12.60
CA SER A 100 -2.43 -7.19 11.74
C SER A 100 -1.58 -6.14 11.01
N ILE A 101 -0.64 -5.50 11.73
CA ILE A 101 0.33 -4.54 11.18
C ILE A 101 1.19 -5.21 10.10
N CYS A 102 1.77 -6.38 10.39
CA CYS A 102 2.55 -7.15 9.43
C CYS A 102 1.71 -7.50 8.19
N GLY A 103 0.45 -7.90 8.36
CA GLY A 103 -0.46 -8.19 7.25
C GLY A 103 -0.66 -6.97 6.34
N VAL A 104 -0.90 -5.79 6.90
CA VAL A 104 -1.06 -4.55 6.12
C VAL A 104 0.24 -4.15 5.42
N LEU A 105 1.39 -4.32 6.06
CA LEU A 105 2.70 -4.06 5.42
C LEU A 105 2.92 -4.97 4.22
N VAL A 106 2.74 -6.28 4.38
CA VAL A 106 2.86 -7.25 3.28
C VAL A 106 1.88 -6.92 2.16
N TYR A 107 0.62 -6.63 2.50
CA TYR A 107 -0.39 -6.23 1.52
C TYR A 107 0.01 -4.98 0.73
N THR A 108 0.56 -3.97 1.42
CA THR A 108 1.01 -2.72 0.79
C THR A 108 2.18 -2.95 -0.17
N VAL A 109 3.13 -3.83 0.19
CA VAL A 109 4.23 -4.22 -0.70
C VAL A 109 3.69 -4.94 -1.95
N VAL A 110 2.76 -5.87 -1.79
CA VAL A 110 2.13 -6.58 -2.91
C VAL A 110 1.39 -5.61 -3.83
N LEU A 111 0.63 -4.67 -3.26
CA LEU A 111 -0.07 -3.63 -4.03
C LEU A 111 0.90 -2.77 -4.84
N LEU A 112 2.03 -2.38 -4.24
CA LEU A 112 3.05 -1.56 -4.90
C LEU A 112 3.72 -2.31 -6.06
N LEU A 113 4.08 -3.58 -5.86
CA LEU A 113 4.62 -4.43 -6.93
C LEU A 113 3.60 -4.63 -8.06
N PHE A 114 2.35 -4.88 -7.71
CA PHE A 114 1.26 -5.03 -8.68
C PHE A 114 1.06 -3.77 -9.52
N LEU A 115 1.06 -2.59 -8.90
CA LEU A 115 0.97 -1.31 -9.61
C LEU A 115 2.16 -1.07 -10.54
N GLY A 116 3.38 -1.36 -10.07
CA GLY A 116 4.59 -1.31 -10.89
C GLY A 116 4.50 -2.24 -12.11
N TYR A 117 3.98 -3.44 -11.91
CA TYR A 117 3.85 -4.45 -12.96
C TYR A 117 2.82 -4.03 -14.02
N VAL A 118 1.63 -3.63 -13.59
CA VAL A 118 0.55 -3.17 -14.50
C VAL A 118 1.00 -1.95 -15.32
N ARG A 119 1.71 -0.99 -14.72
CA ARG A 119 2.24 0.17 -15.46
C ARG A 119 3.30 -0.23 -16.46
N THR A 120 4.19 -1.14 -16.10
CA THR A 120 5.24 -1.65 -17.00
C THR A 120 4.65 -2.37 -18.20
N LEU A 121 3.65 -3.24 -17.98
CA LEU A 121 2.92 -3.90 -19.08
C LEU A 121 2.26 -2.89 -20.04
N LYS A 122 1.67 -1.81 -19.51
CA LYS A 122 1.06 -0.76 -20.35
C LYS A 122 2.11 -0.05 -21.22
N ILE A 123 3.29 0.26 -20.67
CA ILE A 123 4.38 0.91 -21.41
C ILE A 123 4.92 -0.03 -22.50
N VAL A 124 5.21 -1.28 -22.16
CA VAL A 124 5.75 -2.27 -23.11
C VAL A 124 4.75 -2.54 -24.24
N LYS A 125 3.45 -2.65 -23.93
CA LYS A 125 2.40 -2.82 -24.96
C LYS A 125 2.32 -1.62 -25.90
N SER A 126 2.43 -0.39 -25.37
CA SER A 126 2.38 0.84 -26.17
C SER A 126 3.62 1.07 -27.03
N ALA A 127 4.78 0.52 -26.64
CA ALA A 127 6.01 0.63 -27.43
C ALA A 127 6.09 -0.35 -28.62
N ARG A 128 5.19 -1.35 -28.67
CA ARG A 128 5.11 -2.36 -29.74
C ARG A 128 4.10 -1.99 -30.84
N GLN A 129 3.23 -1.00 -30.61
CA GLN A 129 2.28 -0.46 -31.60
C GLN A 129 2.90 0.71 -32.34
#